data_AF-A0A2N1UPY8-F1
#
_entry.id   AF-A0A2N1UPY8-F1
#
_cell.length_a   1.000
_cell.length_b   1.000
_cell.length_c   1.000
_cell.angle_alpha   90.00
_cell.angle_beta   90.00
_cell.angle_gamma   90.00
#
_symmetry.space_group_name_H-M   'P 1'
#
loop_
_entity.id
_entity.type
_entity.pdbx_description
1 polymer ?
#
loop_
_entity_poly.entity_id
_entity_poly.type
_entity_poly.pdbx_seq_one_letter_code
_entity_poly.pdbx_strand_id
1 'polypeptide(L)'
;MDLHTLMAGLLPKPSPDLPNPLISSIRYDSRLVGPGDLYVAVPGTRCDGHDHIPAAILAGAQAIVCDQSWFASQLAPDPSVVWLPVSNPRMALAEVSAAYYGHPGR
;
A
#
# COMPACT_ATOMS: atom_id res chain seq x y z
N MET A 1 -6.12 11.81 2.87
CA MET A 1 -5.41 12.24 1.64
C MET A 1 -5.75 11.26 0.54
N ASP A 2 -5.96 11.71 -0.70
CA ASP A 2 -6.35 10.82 -1.80
C ASP A 2 -5.20 9.89 -2.23
N LEU A 3 -5.52 8.62 -2.52
CA LEU A 3 -4.58 7.59 -2.95
C LEU A 3 -3.75 8.02 -4.17
N HIS A 4 -4.38 8.62 -5.19
CA HIS A 4 -3.70 9.11 -6.39
C HIS A 4 -2.59 10.12 -6.09
N THR A 5 -2.76 10.93 -5.04
CA THR A 5 -1.74 11.90 -4.63
C THR A 5 -0.52 11.19 -4.02
N LEU A 6 -0.76 10.13 -3.25
CA LEU A 6 0.31 9.29 -2.69
C LEU A 6 1.06 8.52 -3.78
N MET A 7 0.35 8.11 -4.83
CA MET A 7 0.92 7.37 -5.96
C MET A 7 1.77 8.25 -6.91
N ALA A 8 1.72 9.57 -6.78
CA ALA A 8 2.43 10.47 -7.70
C ALA A 8 3.96 10.23 -7.72
N GLY A 9 4.52 9.76 -6.61
CA GLY A 9 5.93 9.40 -6.47
C GLY A 9 6.26 7.94 -6.85
N LEU A 10 5.26 7.04 -6.93
CA LEU A 10 5.48 5.61 -7.08
C LEU A 10 6.02 5.23 -8.47
N LEU A 11 6.99 4.32 -8.48
CA LEU A 11 7.54 3.69 -9.68
C LEU A 11 7.42 2.15 -9.63
N PRO A 12 6.84 1.50 -10.66
CA PRO A 12 6.17 2.09 -11.81
C PRO A 12 4.90 2.86 -11.42
N LYS A 13 4.56 3.88 -12.22
CA LYS A 13 3.37 4.69 -11.96
C LYS A 13 2.13 3.81 -12.17
N PRO A 14 1.27 3.64 -11.16
CA PRO A 14 0.10 2.80 -11.32
C PRO A 14 -0.92 3.44 -12.26
N SER A 15 -1.86 2.66 -12.79
CA SER A 15 -2.84 3.14 -13.78
C SER A 15 -3.76 4.22 -13.19
N PRO A 16 -4.10 5.27 -13.97
CA PRO A 16 -4.97 6.34 -13.52
C PRO A 16 -6.43 5.89 -13.31
N ASP A 17 -6.82 4.76 -13.90
CA ASP A 17 -8.16 4.16 -13.77
C ASP A 17 -8.37 3.43 -12.43
N LEU A 18 -7.36 3.39 -11.56
CA LEU A 18 -7.51 2.81 -10.24
C LEU A 18 -8.47 3.63 -9.37
N PRO A 19 -9.30 2.97 -8.54
CA PRO A 19 -10.10 3.67 -7.55
C PRO A 19 -9.23 4.58 -6.68
N ASN A 20 -9.76 5.75 -6.32
CA ASN A 20 -9.04 6.76 -5.55
C ASN A 20 -9.66 6.94 -4.15
N PRO A 21 -9.53 5.95 -3.25
CA PRO A 21 -10.02 6.07 -1.89
C PRO A 21 -9.24 7.12 -1.09
N LEU A 22 -9.89 7.65 -0.06
CA LEU A 22 -9.23 8.48 0.94
C LEU A 22 -8.40 7.62 1.87
N ILE A 23 -7.09 7.88 1.94
CA ILE A 23 -6.18 7.22 2.87
C ILE A 23 -6.06 8.03 4.16
N SER A 24 -6.34 7.36 5.27
CA SER A 24 -6.29 7.89 6.63
C SER A 24 -4.88 7.91 7.19
N SER A 25 -4.10 6.83 7.03
CA SER A 25 -2.70 6.74 7.46
C SER A 25 -1.95 5.70 6.63
N ILE A 26 -0.61 5.76 6.67
CA ILE A 26 0.28 4.78 6.04
C ILE A 26 0.83 3.86 7.12
N ARG A 27 0.67 2.55 6.93
CA ARG A 27 1.09 1.51 7.86
C ARG A 27 1.95 0.48 7.14
N TYR A 28 3.10 0.15 7.71
CA TYR A 28 3.91 -0.99 7.30
C TYR A 28 3.89 -2.13 8.34
N ASP A 29 3.30 -1.87 9.51
CA ASP A 29 3.04 -2.87 10.55
C ASP A 29 1.55 -3.21 10.51
N SER A 30 1.23 -4.45 10.13
CA SER A 30 -0.13 -4.96 9.98
C SER A 30 -0.94 -4.87 11.28
N ARG A 31 -0.28 -4.87 12.44
CA ARG A 31 -0.92 -4.78 13.76
C ARG A 31 -1.48 -3.39 14.07
N LEU A 32 -1.05 -2.38 13.32
CA LEU A 32 -1.49 -0.98 13.46
C LEU A 32 -2.44 -0.56 12.35
N VAL A 33 -2.76 -1.45 11.41
CA VAL A 33 -3.70 -1.18 10.33
C VAL A 33 -5.10 -1.03 10.91
N GLY A 34 -5.80 0.01 10.43
CA GLY A 34 -7.20 0.20 10.71
C GLY A 34 -7.99 0.64 9.47
N PRO A 35 -9.29 0.93 9.66
CA PRO A 35 -10.18 1.34 8.59
C PRO A 35 -9.66 2.58 7.85
N GLY A 36 -9.47 2.42 6.54
CA GLY A 36 -9.02 3.48 5.65
C GLY A 36 -7.52 3.68 5.56
N ASP A 37 -6.73 2.83 6.19
CA ASP A 37 -5.28 2.89 6.07
C ASP A 37 -4.78 2.28 4.75
N LEU A 38 -3.60 2.73 4.34
CA LEU A 38 -2.80 2.12 3.29
C LEU A 38 -1.77 1.21 3.96
N TYR A 39 -1.80 -0.08 3.63
CA TYR A 39 -0.81 -1.03 4.12
C TYR A 39 0.30 -1.24 3.10
N VAL A 40 1.56 -1.17 3.55
CA VAL A 40 2.74 -1.45 2.72
C VAL A 40 3.39 -2.74 3.16
N ALA A 41 3.20 -3.78 2.35
CA ALA A 41 3.80 -5.09 2.54
C ALA A 41 5.27 -5.06 2.06
N VAL A 42 6.17 -4.71 3.00
CA VAL A 42 7.61 -4.70 2.75
C VAL A 42 8.18 -6.11 2.97
N PRO A 43 8.90 -6.70 2.00
CA PRO A 43 9.57 -7.97 2.21
C PRO A 43 10.68 -7.80 3.25
N GLY A 44 10.69 -8.68 4.25
CA GLY A 44 11.65 -8.68 5.34
C GLY A 44 12.46 -9.97 5.40
N THR A 45 13.63 -9.91 6.04
CA THR A 45 14.50 -11.09 6.24
C THR A 45 14.02 -12.02 7.35
N ARG A 46 13.16 -11.52 8.25
CA ARG A 46 12.62 -12.28 9.40
C ARG A 46 11.13 -12.57 9.29
N CYS A 47 10.36 -11.64 8.73
CA CYS A 47 8.93 -11.76 8.48
C CYS A 47 8.64 -11.13 7.12
N ASP A 48 7.89 -11.82 6.28
CA ASP A 48 7.43 -11.28 5.02
C ASP A 48 6.16 -10.44 5.25
N GLY A 49 6.18 -9.17 4.84
CA GLY A 49 5.02 -8.29 4.95
C GLY A 49 3.83 -8.79 4.13
N HIS A 50 4.05 -9.62 3.10
CA HIS A 50 3.00 -10.20 2.27
C HIS A 50 2.12 -11.20 3.04
N ASP A 51 2.71 -11.94 3.99
CA ASP A 51 1.98 -12.90 4.84
C ASP A 51 0.88 -12.24 5.68
N HIS A 52 1.01 -10.93 5.92
CA HIS A 52 0.09 -10.16 6.74
C HIS A 52 -0.96 -9.38 5.95
N ILE A 53 -0.95 -9.46 4.62
CA ILE A 53 -1.95 -8.79 3.77
C ILE A 53 -3.38 -9.22 4.15
N PRO A 54 -3.70 -10.51 4.37
CA PRO A 54 -5.05 -10.91 4.76
C PRO A 54 -5.52 -10.23 6.06
N ALA A 55 -4.62 -10.08 7.03
CA ALA A 55 -4.93 -9.40 8.29
C ALA A 55 -5.16 -7.89 8.09
N ALA A 56 -4.38 -7.26 7.21
CA ALA A 56 -4.55 -5.84 6.88
C ALA A 56 -5.89 -5.57 6.17
N ILE A 57 -6.30 -6.45 5.24
CA ILE A 57 -7.60 -6.37 4.56
C ILE A 57 -8.72 -6.50 5.59
N LEU A 58 -8.66 -7.50 6.47
CA LEU A 58 -9.66 -7.69 7.53
C LEU A 58 -9.73 -6.52 8.52
N ALA A 59 -8.61 -5.84 8.77
CA ALA A 59 -8.56 -4.64 9.60
C ALA A 59 -9.13 -3.38 8.92
N GLY A 60 -9.47 -3.46 7.62
CA GLY A 60 -10.11 -2.38 6.87
C GLY A 60 -9.13 -1.52 6.06
N ALA A 61 -7.97 -2.06 5.68
CA ALA A 61 -7.10 -1.37 4.73
C ALA A 61 -7.85 -1.08 3.42
N GLN A 62 -7.73 0.13 2.88
CA GLN A 62 -8.33 0.50 1.59
C GLN A 62 -7.40 0.29 0.41
N ALA A 63 -6.09 0.27 0.65
CA ALA A 63 -5.08 0.04 -0.38
C ALA A 63 -3.91 -0.79 0.16
N ILE A 64 -3.36 -1.65 -0.70
CA ILE A 64 -2.23 -2.53 -0.38
C ILE A 64 -1.11 -2.28 -1.38
N VAL A 65 0.05 -1.85 -0.89
CA VAL A 65 1.30 -1.82 -1.66
C VAL A 65 2.03 -3.14 -1.43
N CYS A 66 2.38 -3.84 -2.50
CA CYS A 66 3.04 -5.15 -2.42
C CYS A 66 4.08 -5.31 -3.54
N ASP A 67 4.89 -6.36 -3.44
CA ASP A 67 5.88 -6.63 -4.48
C ASP A 67 5.18 -7.11 -5.76
N GLN A 68 5.58 -6.56 -6.90
CA GLN A 68 4.96 -6.88 -8.19
C GLN A 68 5.13 -8.36 -8.57
N SER A 69 6.26 -8.97 -8.23
CA SER A 69 6.52 -10.39 -8.54
C SER A 69 5.65 -11.29 -7.66
N TRP A 70 5.50 -10.92 -6.38
CA TRP A 70 4.56 -11.59 -5.48
C TRP A 70 3.12 -11.46 -5.98
N PHE A 71 2.70 -10.26 -6.37
CA PHE A 71 1.35 -10.00 -6.86
C PHE A 71 1.03 -10.79 -8.14
N ALA A 72 1.99 -10.90 -9.07
CA ALA A 72 1.83 -11.70 -10.29
C ALA A 72 1.65 -13.21 -10.02
N SER A 73 2.08 -13.70 -8.85
CA SER A 73 1.85 -15.09 -8.43
C SER A 73 0.48 -15.32 -7.79
N GLN A 74 -0.25 -14.26 -7.46
CA GLN A 74 -1.58 -14.35 -6.84
C GLN A 74 -2.63 -14.67 -7.90
N LEU A 75 -3.39 -15.75 -7.66
CA LEU A 75 -4.40 -16.23 -8.61
C LEU A 75 -5.69 -15.39 -8.58
N ALA A 76 -6.04 -14.85 -7.42
CA ALA A 76 -7.26 -14.07 -7.20
C ALA A 76 -7.05 -13.06 -6.06
N PRO A 77 -6.59 -11.84 -6.36
CA PRO A 77 -6.47 -10.78 -5.35
C PRO A 77 -7.87 -10.31 -4.90
N ASP A 78 -7.97 -9.89 -3.64
CA ASP A 78 -9.23 -9.45 -3.04
C ASP A 78 -9.74 -8.16 -3.70
N PRO A 79 -10.97 -8.12 -4.26
CA PRO A 79 -11.49 -6.95 -4.96
C PRO A 79 -11.93 -5.81 -4.03
N SER A 80 -11.97 -6.02 -2.71
CA SER A 80 -12.38 -4.99 -1.75
C SER A 80 -11.32 -3.92 -1.49
N VAL A 81 -10.07 -4.16 -1.92
CA VAL A 81 -8.94 -3.24 -1.73
C VAL A 81 -8.29 -2.86 -3.04
N VAL A 82 -7.68 -1.68 -3.07
CA VAL A 82 -6.90 -1.23 -4.22
C VAL A 82 -5.49 -1.79 -4.14
N TRP A 83 -5.09 -2.52 -5.18
CA TRP A 83 -3.75 -3.12 -5.25
C TRP A 83 -2.76 -2.22 -5.97
N LEU A 84 -1.61 -2.02 -5.34
CA LEU A 84 -0.49 -1.23 -5.84
C LEU A 84 0.77 -2.13 -5.91
N PRO A 85 0.86 -3.01 -6.91
CA PRO A 85 2.07 -3.79 -7.15
C PRO A 85 3.21 -2.88 -7.59
N VAL A 86 4.33 -2.94 -6.87
CA VAL A 86 5.52 -2.11 -7.13
C VAL A 86 6.77 -2.98 -7.22
N SER A 87 7.77 -2.52 -7.95
CA SER A 87 9.04 -3.27 -8.08
C SER A 87 9.90 -3.21 -6.81
N ASN A 88 9.68 -2.24 -5.92
CA ASN A 88 10.39 -2.14 -4.65
C ASN A 88 9.48 -1.57 -3.54
N PRO A 89 8.86 -2.43 -2.72
CA PRO A 89 7.96 -1.98 -1.66
C PRO A 89 8.60 -1.08 -0.60
N ARG A 90 9.92 -1.22 -0.37
CA ARG A 90 10.66 -0.38 0.58
C ARG A 90 10.84 1.05 0.05
N MET A 91 11.14 1.18 -1.24
CA MET A 91 11.21 2.49 -1.90
C MET A 91 9.82 3.13 -1.94
N ALA A 92 8.81 2.34 -2.32
CA ALA A 92 7.43 2.79 -2.33
C ALA A 92 6.99 3.32 -0.95
N LEU A 93 7.31 2.61 0.14
CA LEU A 93 7.06 3.10 1.51
C LEU A 93 7.68 4.48 1.75
N ALA A 94 8.94 4.68 1.34
CA ALA A 94 9.63 5.94 1.51
C ALA A 94 8.96 7.08 0.72
N GLU A 95 8.59 6.81 -0.54
CA GLU A 95 7.92 7.78 -1.42
C GLU A 95 6.52 8.13 -0.92
N VAL A 96 5.69 7.14 -0.58
CA VAL A 96 4.33 7.40 -0.07
C VAL A 96 4.38 8.10 1.30
N SER A 97 5.34 7.74 2.16
CA SER A 97 5.53 8.40 3.45
C SER A 97 6.02 9.83 3.26
N ALA A 98 6.93 10.08 2.32
CA ALA A 98 7.37 11.43 1.99
C ALA A 98 6.22 12.27 1.43
N ALA A 99 5.34 11.70 0.59
CA ALA A 99 4.15 12.40 0.10
C ALA A 99 3.14 12.69 1.23
N TYR A 100 2.94 11.76 2.16
CA TYR A 100 1.97 11.90 3.24
C TYR A 100 2.46 12.82 4.38
N TYR A 101 3.71 12.66 4.82
CA TYR A 101 4.29 13.43 5.94
C TYR A 101 5.12 14.64 5.51
N GLY A 102 5.64 14.65 4.27
CA GLY A 102 6.42 15.77 3.71
C GLY A 102 5.58 16.98 3.31
N HIS A 103 4.26 16.93 3.53
CA HIS A 103 3.36 18.08 3.51
C HIS A 103 2.80 18.39 4.92
N PRO A 104 3.60 18.89 5.88
CA PRO A 104 3.15 19.21 7.24
C PRO A 104 2.27 20.48 7.32
N GLY A 105 1.48 20.81 6.30
CA GLY A 105 0.79 22.11 6.26
C GLY A 105 -0.30 22.23 5.20
N ARG A 106 -1.32 21.38 5.26
CA ARG A 106 -2.60 21.72 4.63
C ARG A 106 -3.77 21.33 5.51
#